data_AF-M1EL02-F1
#
_entry.id   AF-M1EL02-F1
#
_cell.length_a   1.000
_cell.length_b   1.000
_cell.length_c   1.000
_cell.angle_alpha   90.00
_cell.angle_beta   90.00
_cell.angle_gamma   90.00
#
_symmetry.space_group_name_H-M   'P 1'
#
loop_
_entity.id
_entity.type
_entity.pdbx_description
1 polymer ?
#
loop_
_entity_poly.entity_id
_entity_poly.type
_entity_poly.pdbx_seq_one_letter_code
_entity_poly.pdbx_strand_id
1 'polypeptide(L)' 'KDSGISLENGVYAAAVVPGSPAAKEGSLAVGDRIVAINGIALDNKSLNECESLLRSCQDSLTLSLLKVFPQSSSWSG' A
#
# COMPACT_ATOMS: atom_id res chain seq x y z
N LYS A 1 -31.98 -3.74 -6.38
CA LYS A 1 -31.30 -5.01 -6.05
C LYS A 1 -29.91 -4.60 -5.62
N ASP A 2 -29.75 -4.31 -4.33
CA ASP A 2 -28.48 -4.00 -3.72
C ASP A 2 -27.56 -5.17 -3.99
N SER A 3 -26.50 -4.94 -4.76
CA SER A 3 -25.55 -5.99 -5.10
C SER A 3 -24.93 -6.61 -3.84
N GLY A 4 -25.08 -5.97 -2.67
CA GLY A 4 -24.47 -6.38 -1.41
C GLY A 4 -22.96 -6.14 -1.38
N ILE A 5 -22.46 -5.34 -2.33
CA ILE A 5 -21.04 -5.10 -2.55
C ILE A 5 -20.81 -3.60 -2.56
N SER A 6 -19.87 -3.14 -1.74
CA SER A 6 -19.34 -1.78 -1.77
C SER A 6 -18.02 -1.77 -2.52
N LEU A 7 -17.86 -0.84 -3.46
CA LEU A 7 -16.62 -0.61 -4.16
C LEU A 7 -15.87 0.53 -3.47
N GLU A 8 -14.58 0.35 -3.21
CA GLU A 8 -13.71 1.40 -2.69
C GLU A 8 -12.50 1.63 -3.60
N ASN A 9 -12.04 2.88 -3.66
CA ASN A 9 -10.79 3.22 -4.31
C ASN A 9 -9.64 3.09 -3.30
N GLY A 10 -8.41 2.87 -3.79
CA GLY A 10 -7.26 2.69 -2.91
C GLY A 10 -5.92 2.91 -3.60
N VAL A 11 -4.89 3.14 -2.78
CA VAL A 11 -3.50 3.22 -3.24
C VAL A 11 -2.83 1.87 -2.96
N TYR A 12 -2.18 1.32 -3.98
CA TYR A 12 -1.56 0.00 -3.91
C TYR A 12 -0.11 0.09 -4.37
N ALA A 13 0.76 -0.71 -3.76
CA ALA A 13 2.13 -0.86 -4.21
C ALA A 13 2.15 -1.61 -5.54
N ALA A 14 2.32 -0.89 -6.65
CA ALA A 14 2.38 -1.49 -7.99
C ALA A 14 3.73 -2.16 -8.29
N ALA A 15 4.81 -1.61 -7.74
CA ALA A 15 6.16 -2.12 -7.88
C ALA A 15 7.00 -1.70 -6.67
N VAL A 16 7.96 -2.53 -6.28
CA VAL A 16 8.98 -2.19 -5.29
C VAL A 16 10.33 -2.14 -5.99
N VAL A 17 10.98 -0.99 -5.98
CA VAL A 17 12.23 -0.78 -6.71
C VAL A 17 13.35 -1.58 -6.03
N PRO A 18 14.09 -2.45 -6.75
CA PRO A 18 15.22 -3.18 -6.20
C PRO A 18 16.28 -2.24 -5.62
N GLY A 19 16.77 -2.52 -4.42
CA GLY A 19 17.75 -1.68 -3.73
C GLY A 19 17.19 -0.44 -3.03
N SER A 20 15.89 -0.14 -3.19
CA SER A 20 15.20 0.91 -2.43
C SER A 20 15.12 0.56 -0.93
N PRO A 21 14.90 1.56 -0.04
CA PRO A 21 14.67 1.30 1.38
C PRO A 21 13.49 0.33 1.61
N ALA A 22 12.41 0.46 0.85
CA ALA A 22 11.27 -0.44 0.93
C ALA A 22 11.62 -1.90 0.56
N ALA A 23 12.45 -2.10 -0.48
CA ALA A 23 12.94 -3.43 -0.84
C ALA A 23 13.86 -4.03 0.22
N LYS A 24 14.69 -3.20 0.86
CA LYS A 24 15.63 -3.62 1.92
C LYS A 24 14.92 -3.95 3.22
N GLU A 25 13.87 -3.21 3.55
CA GLU A 25 13.03 -3.44 4.71
C GLU A 25 12.20 -4.71 4.55
N GLY A 26 11.72 -5.00 3.33
CA GLY A 26 11.14 -6.29 2.96
C GLY A 26 9.71 -6.51 3.47
N SER A 27 9.12 -5.57 4.20
CA SER A 27 7.72 -5.63 4.60
C SER A 27 6.79 -5.02 3.57
N LEU A 28 7.26 -4.29 2.56
CA LEU A 28 6.41 -3.81 1.47
C LEU A 28 6.48 -4.79 0.29
N ALA A 29 5.34 -5.34 -0.12
CA ALA A 29 5.22 -6.19 -1.30
C ALA A 29 4.31 -5.56 -2.37
N VAL A 30 4.50 -5.98 -3.61
CA VAL A 30 3.59 -5.62 -4.70
C VAL A 30 2.20 -6.18 -4.40
N GLY A 31 1.18 -5.34 -4.56
CA GLY A 31 -0.22 -5.65 -4.24
C GLY A 31 -0.66 -5.26 -2.83
N ASP A 32 0.27 -4.93 -1.92
CA ASP A 32 -0.08 -4.40 -0.61
C ASP A 32 -0.83 -3.07 -0.76
N ARG A 33 -1.89 -2.90 0.04
CA ARG A 33 -2.67 -1.65 0.06
C ARG A 33 -2.07 -0.69 1.06
N ILE A 34 -1.77 0.52 0.62
CA ILE A 34 -1.27 1.60 1.47
C ILE A 34 -2.48 2.34 2.03
N VAL A 35 -2.63 2.38 3.35
CA VAL A 35 -3.76 3.01 4.04
C VAL A 35 -3.39 4.31 4.74
N ALA A 36 -2.11 4.50 5.09
CA ALA A 36 -1.61 5.76 5.63
C ALA A 36 -0.16 6.02 5.25
N ILE A 37 0.20 7.30 5.11
CA ILE A 37 1.58 7.78 4.92
C ILE A 37 1.90 8.70 6.10
N ASN A 38 2.96 8.40 6.85
CA ASN A 38 3.36 9.12 8.07
C ASN A 38 2.21 9.33 9.08
N GLY A 39 1.35 8.32 9.23
CA GLY A 39 0.18 8.38 10.10
C GLY A 39 -1.02 9.15 9.54
N ILE A 40 -0.92 9.71 8.32
CA ILE A 40 -2.02 10.38 7.64
C ILE A 40 -2.77 9.38 6.77
N ALA A 41 -4.06 9.16 7.08
CA ALA A 41 -4.91 8.21 6.37
C ALA A 41 -5.22 8.67 4.93
N LEU A 42 -5.35 7.70 4.01
CA LEU A 42 -5.51 7.95 2.57
C LEU A 42 -6.95 7.78 2.05
N ASP A 43 -7.91 7.36 2.88
CA ASP A 43 -9.30 7.04 2.49
C ASP A 43 -10.03 8.15 1.74
N ASN A 44 -9.71 9.42 2.00
CA ASN A 44 -10.29 10.59 1.31
C ASN A 44 -9.26 11.42 0.54
N LYS A 45 -8.09 10.85 0.23
CA LYS A 45 -7.02 11.56 -0.47
C LYS A 45 -6.97 11.21 -1.95
N SER A 46 -6.71 12.23 -2.76
CA SER A 46 -6.41 12.03 -4.18
C SER A 46 -5.01 11.45 -4.35
N LEU A 47 -4.73 10.84 -5.49
CA LEU A 47 -3.39 10.33 -5.79
C LEU A 47 -2.32 11.42 -5.66
N ASN A 48 -2.62 12.64 -6.10
CA ASN A 48 -1.71 13.78 -6.04
C ASN A 48 -1.38 14.19 -4.59
N GLU A 49 -2.37 14.13 -3.70
CA GLU A 49 -2.17 14.33 -2.25
C GLU A 49 -1.25 13.25 -1.68
N CYS A 50 -1.49 11.99 -2.03
CA CYS A 50 -0.65 10.86 -1.60
C CYS A 50 0.80 11.03 -2.09
N GLU A 51 1.00 11.41 -3.36
CA GLU A 51 2.32 11.70 -3.90
C GLU A 51 3.00 12.86 -3.18
N SER A 52 2.25 13.92 -2.84
CA SER A 52 2.76 15.05 -2.09
C SER A 52 3.22 14.64 -0.69
N LEU A 53 2.47 13.76 -0.01
CA LEU A 53 2.87 13.19 1.28
C LEU A 53 4.14 12.35 1.17
N LEU A 54 4.26 11.52 0.12
CA LEU A 54 5.48 10.75 -0.14
C LEU A 54 6.69 11.67 -0.35
N ARG A 55 6.53 12.74 -1.13
CA ARG A 55 7.60 13.71 -1.42
C ARG A 55 7.94 14.62 -0.25
N SER A 56 6.99 14.87 0.65
CA SER A 56 7.21 15.69 1.84
C SER A 56 8.12 15.02 2.87
N CYS A 57 8.44 13.74 2.72
CA CYS A 57 9.34 13.02 3.61
C CYS A 57 10.79 13.29 3.22
N GLN A 58 11.53 14.03 4.06
CA GLN A 58 12.97 14.25 3.88
C GLN A 58 13.81 13.13 4.48
N ASP A 59 13.55 12.76 5.75
CA ASP A 59 14.45 11.87 6.51
C ASP A 59 13.85 10.49 6.81
N SER A 60 12.53 10.40 6.98
CA SER A 60 11.84 9.16 7.31
C SER A 60 10.45 9.10 6.68
N LEU A 61 10.13 7.94 6.11
CA LEU A 61 8.84 7.62 5.51
C LEU A 61 8.28 6.39 6.22
N THR A 62 7.11 6.53 6.84
CA THR A 62 6.37 5.44 7.48
C THR A 62 5.13 5.14 6.66
N LEU A 63 4.93 3.88 6.28
CA LEU A 63 3.75 3.43 5.54
C LEU A 63 2.94 2.46 6.40
N SER A 64 1.65 2.72 6.55
CA SER A 64 0.72 1.74 7.11
C SER A 64 0.12 0.93 5.96
N LEU A 65 0.28 -0.38 6.04
CA LEU A 65 -0.09 -1.30 4.97
C LEU A 65 -1.18 -2.27 5.45
N LEU A 66 -2.13 -2.55 4.57
CA LEU A 66 -2.93 -3.76 4.65
C LEU A 66 -2.26 -4.81 3.77
N LYS A 67 -1.65 -5.78 4.44
CA LYS A 67 -0.98 -6.93 3.84
C LYS A 67 -2.02 -7.82 3.18
N VAL A 68 -1.92 -7.99 1.87
CA VAL A 68 -2.62 -9.09 1.21
C VAL A 68 -1.76 -10.31 1.45
N PHE A 69 -2.06 -11.08 2.50
CA PHE A 69 -1.34 -12.33 2.75
C PHE A 69 -1.34 -13.12 1.44
N PRO A 70 -0.17 -13.47 0.88
CA PRO A 70 -0.16 -14.43 -0.20
C PRO A 70 -0.80 -15.67 0.40
N GLN A 71 -1.97 -16.04 -0.12
CA GLN A 71 -2.46 -17.39 0.11
C GLN A 71 -1.32 -18.26 -0.33
N SER A 72 -0.64 -18.89 0.63
CA SER A 72 0.36 -19.88 0.36
C SER A 72 -0.34 -20.85 -0.58
N SER A 73 0.02 -20.80 -1.87
CA SER A 73 -0.38 -21.78 -2.84
C SER A 73 0.37 -23.05 -2.46
N SER A 74 -0.11 -23.68 -1.40
CA SER A 74 0.23 -25.01 -0.95
C SER A 74 -1.08 -25.78 -0.92
N TRP A 75 -1.69 -25.90 -2.10
CA TRP A 75 -2.55 -27.03 -2.38
C TRP A 75 -1.81 -27.88 -3.40
N SER A 76 -0.95 -28.74 -2.87
CA SER A 76 -0.39 -29.86 -3.61
C SER A 76 -1.45 -30.96 -3.58
N GLY A 77 -2.41 -30.89 -4.50
CA GLY A 77 -3.37 -31.96 -4.78
C GLY A 77 -2.88 -32.81 -5.93
#